data_AF-A0AAW6R5W1-F1
#
_entry.id   AF-A0AAW6R5W1-F1
#
_cell.length_a   1.000
_cell.length_b   1.000
_cell.length_c   1.000
_cell.angle_alpha   90.00
_cell.angle_beta   90.00
_cell.angle_gamma   90.00
#
_symmetry.space_group_name_H-M   'P 1'
#
loop_
_entity.id
_entity.type
_entity.pdbx_description
1 polymer ?
#
loop_
_entity_poly.entity_id
_entity_poly.type
_entity_poly.pdbx_seq_one_letter_code
_entity_poly.pdbx_strand_id
1 'polypeptide(L)' 'MAKQDYYEILGVSKTAEEREIKKAYKRLAMK' A
#
# COMPACT_ATOMS: atom_id res chain seq x y z
N MET A 1 11.73 11.39 -13.20
CA MET A 1 10.33 11.37 -12.71
C MET A 1 10.20 10.17 -11.79
N ALA A 2 10.24 10.39 -10.47
CA ALA A 2 10.38 9.31 -9.49
C ALA A 2 9.23 8.32 -9.62
N LYS A 3 9.57 7.05 -9.85
CA LYS A 3 8.65 5.92 -9.91
C LYS A 3 7.86 5.95 -8.61
N GLN A 4 6.58 6.32 -8.66
CA GLN A 4 5.75 6.37 -7.46
C GLN A 4 5.80 5.00 -6.80
N ASP A 5 6.41 4.94 -5.62
CA ASP A 5 6.50 3.70 -4.86
C ASP A 5 5.12 3.44 -4.25
N TYR A 6 4.28 2.71 -4.99
CA TYR A 6 2.93 2.35 -4.57
C TYR A 6 2.89 1.67 -3.20
N TYR A 7 3.97 0.98 -2.84
CA TYR A 7 4.17 0.38 -1.52
C TYR A 7 4.33 1.43 -0.42
N GLU A 8 5.06 2.52 -0.67
CA GLU A 8 5.18 3.65 0.28
C GLU A 8 3.85 4.41 0.41
N ILE A 9 3.12 4.59 -0.70
CA ILE A 9 1.79 5.24 -0.70
C ILE A 9 0.80 4.42 0.13
N LEU A 10 0.80 3.10 -0.04
CA LEU A 10 -0.02 2.19 0.75
C LEU A 10 0.53 1.98 2.18
N GLY A 11 1.75 2.43 2.47
CA GLY A 11 2.42 2.25 3.76
C GLY A 11 2.72 0.79 4.08
N VAL A 12 3.00 -0.03 3.07
CA VAL A 12 3.28 -1.47 3.19
C VAL A 12 4.67 -1.81 2.64
N SER A 13 5.25 -2.90 3.11
CA SER A 13 6.53 -3.40 2.57
C SER A 13 6.40 -3.78 1.10
N LYS A 14 7.50 -3.69 0.33
CA LYS A 14 7.58 -4.23 -1.04
C LYS A 14 7.44 -5.76 -1.08
N THR A 15 7.59 -6.42 0.08
CA THR A 15 7.40 -7.85 0.29
C THR A 15 6.06 -8.18 0.92
N ALA A 16 5.17 -7.20 1.09
CA ALA A 16 3.88 -7.41 1.74
C ALA A 16 3.01 -8.35 0.92
N GLU A 17 2.29 -9.23 1.61
CA GLU A 17 1.36 -10.14 0.95
C GLU A 17 0.11 -9.39 0.46
N GLU A 18 -0.56 -9.95 -0.53
CA GLU A 18 -1.77 -9.36 -1.11
C GLU A 18 -2.85 -9.03 -0.06
N ARG A 19 -2.93 -9.84 1.02
CA ARG A 19 -3.84 -9.59 2.15
C ARG A 19 -3.52 -8.27 2.87
N GLU A 20 -2.25 -7.94 3.03
CA GLU A 20 -1.79 -6.73 3.73
C GLU A 20 -2.01 -5.50 2.86
N ILE A 21 -1.72 -5.62 1.56
CA ILE A 21 -2.01 -4.59 0.55
C ILE A 21 -3.50 -4.25 0.54
N LYS A 22 -4.39 -5.26 0.49
CA LYS A 22 -5.85 -5.05 0.53
C LYS A 22 -6.33 -4.41 1.83
N LYS A 23 -5.75 -4.81 2.97
CA LYS A 23 -6.08 -4.24 4.28
C LYS A 23 -5.65 -2.77 4.38
N ALA A 24 -4.44 -2.45 3.91
CA ALA A 24 -3.91 -1.10 3.88
C ALA A 24 -4.73 -0.18 2.95
N TYR A 25 -5.09 -0.67 1.76
CA TYR A 25 -5.97 0.03 0.82
C TYR A 25 -7.33 0.34 1.46
N LYS A 26 -7.98 -0.66 2.08
CA LYS A 26 -9.27 -0.45 2.77
C LYS A 26 -9.17 0.59 3.88
N ARG A 27 -8.08 0.58 4.67
CA ARG A 27 -7.86 1.56 5.74
C ARG A 27 -7.68 2.98 5.21
N LEU A 28 -6.98 3.14 4.09
CA LEU A 28 -6.78 4.43 3.44
C LEU A 28 -8.06 4.95 2.77
N ALA A 29 -8.86 4.07 2.18
CA ALA A 29 -10.12 4.42 1.51
C ALA A 29 -11.29 4.69 2.47
N MET A 30 -11.20 4.25 3.73
CA MET A 30 -12.19 4.51 4.78
C MET A 30 -11.97 5.85 5.52
N LYS A 31 -10.99 6.64 5.10
CA LYS A 31 -10.65 7.94 5.67
C LYS A 31 -11.08 9.05 4.71
#